data_AF-A0A445M7D5-F1
#
_entry.id   AF-A0A445M7D5-F1
#
_cell.length_a   1.000
_cell.length_b   1.000
_cell.length_c   1.000
_cell.angle_alpha   90.00
_cell.angle_beta   90.00
_cell.angle_gamma   90.00
#
_symmetry.space_group_name_H-M   'P 1'
#
loop_
_entity.id
_entity.type
_entity.pdbx_description
1 polymer ?
#
loop_
_entity_poly.entity_id
_entity_poly.type
_entity_poly.pdbx_seq_one_letter_code
_entity_poly.pdbx_strand_id
1 'polypeptide(L)'
;MYRSSNIVARVFDRQICTPAPGTSVHHARRFYENLVPSHTVYEVECPDHSFRKFTDDGQYLISFSRNHQELIVYRPRWLSFSCKDEDCDKHDLPSRAKRFDSFFSQLYCVPLASCNELICKDFFLYMESNQFGLFATSTAQIHDAPAVGGAVHGVPSIEKITFHLLRLEDGEILDKKVFSNDFVNLTHNMGVFLYDDLLAIVSLRYQTIHILQIRDSGNLVDVRAIGEFCREDDELFLNSNAQLQLPGNHIENHMHQGQPNLGNSFLSGIKQRLLSFIFQGLWNEERDDTLRIQRLRKKFYFHFQDYVDLIIWKVQFLDRHHLLIKFGSVDGGVSSLCVFSF
;
A
#
# COMPACT_ATOMS: atom_id res chain seq x y z
N MET A 1 30.34 -26.67 3.07
CA MET A 1 30.28 -27.61 1.92
C MET A 1 30.18 -26.76 0.65
N TYR A 2 31.17 -26.81 -0.23
CA TYR A 2 31.13 -26.06 -1.50
C TYR A 2 29.99 -26.62 -2.35
N ARG A 3 28.94 -25.81 -2.56
CA ARG A 3 27.80 -26.19 -3.39
C ARG A 3 28.13 -25.85 -4.84
N SER A 4 27.99 -26.83 -5.73
CA SER A 4 28.21 -26.66 -7.16
C SER A 4 27.29 -25.58 -7.74
N SER A 5 27.87 -24.64 -8.50
CA SER A 5 27.14 -23.64 -9.30
C SER A 5 26.64 -24.21 -10.63
N ASN A 6 26.97 -25.45 -10.98
CA ASN A 6 26.56 -26.07 -12.24
C ASN A 6 25.03 -26.36 -12.26
N ILE A 7 24.35 -25.94 -13.34
CA ILE A 7 22.91 -26.16 -13.52
C ILE A 7 22.53 -27.65 -13.55
N VAL A 8 23.33 -28.51 -14.17
CA VAL A 8 23.10 -29.96 -14.25
C VAL A 8 23.11 -30.56 -12.84
N ALA A 9 24.09 -30.19 -12.02
CA ALA A 9 24.14 -30.63 -10.63
C ALA A 9 22.91 -30.15 -9.83
N ARG A 10 22.48 -28.90 -10.03
CA ARG A 10 21.27 -28.37 -9.37
C ARG A 10 19.96 -29.03 -9.86
N VAL A 11 19.88 -29.44 -11.13
CA VAL A 11 18.74 -30.23 -11.66
C VAL A 11 18.70 -31.60 -11.00
N PHE A 12 19.82 -32.32 -10.95
CA PHE A 12 19.89 -33.62 -10.28
C PHE A 12 19.56 -33.51 -8.80
N ASP A 13 20.15 -32.54 -8.08
CA ASP A 13 19.83 -32.28 -6.67
C ASP A 13 18.33 -32.03 -6.48
N ARG A 14 17.67 -31.27 -7.37
CA ARG A 14 16.21 -31.04 -7.30
C ARG A 14 15.40 -32.32 -7.49
N GLN A 15 15.86 -33.24 -8.35
CA GLN A 15 15.16 -34.49 -8.64
C GLN A 15 15.27 -35.51 -7.50
N ILE A 16 16.40 -35.53 -6.79
CA ILE A 16 16.72 -36.60 -5.84
C ILE A 16 16.69 -36.15 -4.37
N CYS A 17 16.82 -34.85 -4.09
CA CYS A 17 16.85 -34.32 -2.73
C CYS A 17 15.55 -33.61 -2.36
N THR A 18 15.00 -33.95 -1.20
CA THR A 18 13.90 -33.19 -0.59
C THR A 18 14.48 -32.00 0.20
N PRO A 19 14.13 -30.75 -0.13
CA PRO A 19 14.61 -29.59 0.62
C PRO A 19 14.01 -29.56 2.03
N ALA A 20 14.71 -28.90 2.96
CA ALA A 20 14.20 -28.70 4.31
C ALA A 20 12.90 -27.86 4.30
N PRO A 21 11.97 -28.09 5.24
CA PRO A 21 10.73 -27.31 5.34
C PRO A 21 10.99 -25.80 5.32
N GLY A 22 10.20 -25.04 4.55
CA GLY A 22 10.32 -23.59 4.44
C GLY A 22 11.45 -23.08 3.53
N THR A 23 12.22 -23.95 2.88
CA THR A 23 13.37 -23.53 2.04
C THR A 23 13.09 -23.56 0.53
N SER A 24 11.88 -23.91 0.11
CA SER A 24 11.50 -24.09 -1.30
C SER A 24 11.77 -22.85 -2.17
N VAL A 25 11.37 -21.67 -1.71
CA VAL A 25 11.58 -20.39 -2.42
C VAL A 25 13.07 -20.08 -2.58
N HIS A 26 13.86 -20.30 -1.54
CA HIS A 26 15.31 -20.11 -1.59
C HIS A 26 15.94 -21.06 -2.61
N HIS A 27 15.54 -22.33 -2.62
CA HIS A 27 16.04 -23.33 -3.56
C HIS A 27 15.65 -23.01 -5.01
N ALA A 28 14.40 -22.59 -5.24
CA ALA A 28 13.93 -22.15 -6.55
C ALA A 28 14.70 -20.92 -7.05
N ARG A 29 14.82 -19.85 -6.24
CA ARG A 29 15.59 -18.64 -6.61
C ARG A 29 17.03 -18.96 -6.99
N ARG A 30 17.71 -19.80 -6.19
CA ARG A 30 19.05 -20.27 -6.52
C ARG A 30 19.07 -21.01 -7.85
N PHE A 31 18.12 -21.88 -8.12
CA PHE A 31 18.08 -22.58 -9.41
C PHE A 31 18.01 -21.59 -10.60
N TYR A 32 17.21 -20.53 -10.47
CA TYR A 32 17.07 -19.50 -11.49
C TYR A 32 18.28 -18.55 -11.62
N GLU A 33 19.22 -18.50 -10.67
CA GLU A 33 20.50 -17.77 -10.83
C GLU A 33 21.31 -18.28 -12.04
N ASN A 34 21.11 -19.55 -12.42
CA ASN A 34 21.80 -20.19 -13.53
C ASN A 34 20.99 -20.20 -14.83
N LEU A 35 19.76 -19.69 -14.80
CA LEU A 35 18.89 -19.58 -15.96
C LEU A 35 18.88 -18.12 -16.41
N VAL A 36 19.64 -17.84 -17.47
CA VAL A 36 19.60 -16.56 -18.16
C VAL A 36 18.67 -16.66 -19.36
N PRO A 37 18.02 -15.55 -19.79
CA PRO A 37 17.31 -15.53 -21.06
C PRO A 37 18.22 -16.02 -22.18
N SER A 38 17.77 -17.02 -22.93
CA SER A 38 18.56 -17.60 -24.03
C SER A 38 18.58 -16.71 -25.27
N HIS A 39 17.63 -15.77 -25.37
CA HIS A 39 17.48 -14.86 -26.50
C HIS A 39 16.73 -13.59 -26.08
N THR A 40 17.11 -12.45 -26.65
CA THR A 40 16.41 -11.16 -26.49
C THR A 40 15.97 -10.69 -27.86
N VAL A 41 14.67 -10.45 -28.03
CA VAL A 41 14.12 -9.86 -29.25
C VAL A 41 14.12 -8.34 -29.10
N TYR A 42 14.80 -7.66 -30.00
CA TYR A 42 14.85 -6.20 -30.06
C TYR A 42 13.85 -5.66 -31.07
N GLU A 43 13.51 -4.37 -30.94
CA GLU A 43 12.66 -3.64 -31.90
C GLU A 43 11.31 -4.32 -32.16
N VAL A 44 10.72 -4.89 -31.10
CA VAL A 44 9.36 -5.41 -31.17
C VAL A 44 8.39 -4.24 -31.37
N GLU A 45 7.53 -4.36 -32.38
CA GLU A 45 6.42 -3.45 -32.64
C GLU A 45 5.40 -3.56 -31.50
N CYS A 46 5.49 -2.64 -30.53
CA CYS A 46 4.62 -2.58 -29.36
C CYS A 46 3.52 -1.52 -29.55
N PRO A 47 2.31 -1.76 -29.01
CA PRO A 47 1.30 -0.71 -28.94
C PRO A 47 1.75 0.43 -28.03
N ASP A 48 1.22 1.63 -28.25
CA ASP A 48 1.50 2.85 -27.48
C ASP A 48 0.79 2.84 -26.11
N HIS A 49 1.20 1.89 -25.26
CA HIS A 49 0.64 1.64 -23.94
C HIS A 49 1.72 1.76 -22.86
N SER A 50 1.29 2.08 -21.63
CA SER A 50 2.15 2.01 -20.46
C SER A 50 2.10 0.60 -19.87
N PHE A 51 3.17 -0.18 -20.07
CA PHE A 51 3.28 -1.53 -19.49
C PHE A 51 3.65 -1.45 -18.01
N ARG A 52 2.87 -2.14 -17.16
CA ARG A 52 3.04 -2.10 -15.71
C ARG A 52 3.87 -3.26 -15.18
N LYS A 53 3.29 -4.47 -15.19
CA LYS A 53 3.97 -5.71 -14.81
C LYS A 53 3.16 -6.94 -15.21
N PHE A 54 3.80 -8.10 -15.15
CA PHE A 54 3.11 -9.39 -15.11
C PHE A 54 2.55 -9.67 -13.71
N THR A 55 1.46 -10.45 -13.64
CA THR A 55 1.11 -11.17 -12.41
C THR A 55 2.19 -12.20 -12.09
N ASP A 56 2.36 -12.57 -10.82
CA ASP A 56 3.45 -13.46 -10.40
C ASP A 56 3.35 -14.88 -10.99
N ASP A 57 2.15 -15.30 -11.38
CA ASP A 57 1.90 -16.55 -12.11
C ASP A 57 2.12 -16.45 -13.64
N GLY A 58 2.43 -15.25 -14.14
CA GLY A 58 2.63 -14.97 -15.56
C GLY A 58 1.37 -15.09 -16.43
N GLN A 59 0.17 -15.18 -15.84
CA GLN A 59 -1.08 -15.34 -16.61
C GLN A 59 -1.55 -14.05 -17.27
N TYR A 60 -1.20 -12.90 -16.68
CA TYR A 60 -1.66 -11.60 -17.15
C TYR A 60 -0.51 -10.61 -17.24
N LEU A 61 -0.50 -9.82 -18.31
CA LEU A 61 0.29 -8.60 -18.43
C LEU A 61 -0.63 -7.40 -18.27
N ILE A 62 -0.37 -6.61 -17.24
CA ILE A 62 -1.15 -5.42 -16.91
C ILE A 62 -0.53 -4.20 -17.61
N SER A 63 -1.37 -3.41 -18.26
CA SER A 63 -0.95 -2.19 -18.93
C SER A 63 -2.07 -1.13 -18.90
N PHE A 64 -1.73 0.10 -19.24
CA PHE A 64 -2.65 1.22 -19.27
C PHE A 64 -2.58 1.92 -20.63
N SER A 65 -3.69 2.51 -21.06
CA SER A 65 -3.70 3.38 -22.23
C SER A 65 -2.75 4.58 -22.04
N ARG A 66 -2.26 5.15 -23.15
CA ARG A 66 -1.34 6.30 -23.12
C ARG A 66 -1.86 7.50 -22.32
N ASN A 67 -3.17 7.73 -22.37
CA ASN A 67 -3.84 8.81 -21.64
C ASN A 67 -4.20 8.43 -20.19
N HIS A 68 -3.82 7.25 -19.72
CA HIS A 68 -4.11 6.71 -18.38
C HIS A 68 -5.61 6.73 -18.05
N GLN A 69 -6.47 6.38 -19.01
CA GLN A 69 -7.92 6.28 -18.82
C GLN A 69 -8.41 4.84 -18.75
N GLU A 70 -7.77 3.95 -19.50
CA GLU A 70 -8.19 2.57 -19.67
C GLU A 70 -7.14 1.59 -19.14
N LEU A 71 -7.62 0.58 -18.43
CA LEU A 71 -6.88 -0.63 -18.11
C LEU A 71 -6.93 -1.58 -19.31
N ILE A 72 -5.77 -2.05 -19.75
CA ILE A 72 -5.65 -3.00 -20.85
C ILE A 72 -4.90 -4.22 -20.32
N VAL A 73 -5.55 -5.37 -20.33
CA VAL A 73 -4.98 -6.63 -19.83
C VAL A 73 -4.74 -7.57 -21.00
N TYR A 74 -3.53 -8.13 -21.04
CA TYR A 74 -3.13 -9.11 -22.05
C TYR A 74 -2.92 -10.47 -21.44
N ARG A 75 -3.29 -11.51 -22.18
CA ARG A 75 -2.90 -12.89 -21.90
C ARG A 75 -1.62 -13.24 -22.67
N PRO A 76 -0.54 -13.61 -21.97
CA PRO A 76 0.67 -14.12 -22.62
C PRO A 76 0.39 -15.47 -23.30
N ARG A 77 0.86 -15.61 -24.54
CA ARG A 77 0.75 -16.84 -25.34
C ARG A 77 2.04 -17.67 -25.35
N TRP A 78 3.15 -17.07 -24.92
CA TRP A 78 4.49 -17.67 -24.87
C TRP A 78 4.83 -18.45 -26.14
N LEU A 79 5.34 -17.76 -27.17
CA LEU A 79 5.76 -18.43 -28.40
C LEU A 79 6.95 -19.35 -28.13
N SER A 80 6.77 -20.63 -28.40
CA SER A 80 7.85 -21.60 -28.53
C SER A 80 8.20 -21.74 -30.00
N PHE A 81 9.24 -21.04 -30.44
CA PHE A 81 9.85 -21.28 -31.75
C PHE A 81 10.86 -22.44 -31.63
N SER A 82 10.86 -23.34 -32.60
CA SER A 82 11.90 -24.37 -32.75
C SER A 82 12.52 -24.17 -34.13
N CYS A 83 13.80 -23.78 -34.19
CA CYS A 83 14.55 -23.80 -35.45
C CYS A 83 14.90 -25.28 -35.72
N LYS A 84 14.67 -25.76 -36.94
CA LYS A 84 15.26 -27.03 -37.40
C LYS A 84 16.62 -26.68 -38.00
N ASP A 85 17.66 -27.37 -37.54
CA ASP A 85 19.07 -27.01 -37.76
C ASP A 85 19.52 -26.87 -39.24
N GLU A 86 18.73 -27.32 -40.22
CA GLU A 86 19.14 -27.29 -41.63
C GLU A 86 18.84 -25.98 -42.39
N ASP A 87 18.02 -25.08 -41.85
CA ASP A 87 17.71 -23.75 -42.45
C ASP A 87 18.17 -22.58 -41.57
N CYS A 88 18.97 -22.82 -40.53
CA CYS A 88 19.37 -21.80 -39.58
C CYS A 88 20.60 -21.00 -40.09
N ASP A 89 20.47 -20.41 -41.29
CA ASP A 89 21.35 -19.34 -41.74
C ASP A 89 21.04 -18.09 -40.89
N LYS A 90 21.87 -17.84 -39.88
CA LYS A 90 21.89 -16.66 -39.00
C LYS A 90 20.57 -16.32 -38.29
N HIS A 91 20.40 -16.73 -37.03
CA HIS A 91 19.71 -16.00 -35.94
C HIS A 91 18.33 -15.31 -36.18
N ASP A 92 17.69 -15.45 -37.33
CA ASP A 92 16.54 -14.66 -37.73
C ASP A 92 15.29 -15.38 -37.29
N LEU A 93 14.75 -14.96 -36.14
CA LEU A 93 13.41 -15.33 -35.72
C LEU A 93 12.39 -14.97 -36.82
N PRO A 94 11.26 -15.71 -36.92
CA PRO A 94 10.21 -15.37 -37.87
C PRO A 94 9.77 -13.91 -37.74
N SER A 95 9.38 -13.26 -38.83
CA SER A 95 8.91 -11.85 -38.80
C SER A 95 7.79 -11.60 -37.78
N ARG A 96 6.96 -12.62 -37.50
CA ARG A 96 5.95 -12.59 -36.42
C ARG A 96 6.56 -12.32 -35.04
N ALA A 97 7.77 -12.79 -34.76
CA ALA A 97 8.46 -12.55 -33.50
C ALA A 97 8.81 -11.08 -33.26
N LYS A 98 8.75 -10.22 -34.29
CA LYS A 98 8.90 -8.77 -34.13
C LYS A 98 7.58 -8.05 -33.79
N ARG A 99 6.48 -8.78 -33.61
CA ARG A 99 5.19 -8.16 -33.29
C ARG A 99 4.72 -8.53 -31.88
N PHE A 100 4.22 -7.54 -31.15
CA PHE A 100 3.72 -7.73 -29.79
C PHE A 100 2.53 -8.70 -29.71
N ASP A 101 1.61 -8.63 -30.67
CA ASP A 101 0.41 -9.48 -30.75
C ASP A 101 0.74 -10.98 -30.93
N SER A 102 1.95 -11.30 -31.39
CA SER A 102 2.42 -12.68 -31.42
C SER A 102 2.65 -13.27 -30.03
N PHE A 103 3.05 -12.45 -29.05
CA PHE A 103 3.32 -12.90 -27.68
C PHE A 103 2.13 -12.67 -26.75
N PHE A 104 1.27 -11.70 -27.07
CA PHE A 104 0.23 -11.22 -26.18
C PHE A 104 -1.07 -11.04 -26.92
N SER A 105 -2.14 -11.68 -26.45
CA SER A 105 -3.50 -11.40 -26.91
C SER A 105 -4.20 -10.47 -25.93
N GLN A 106 -4.75 -9.35 -26.39
CA GLN A 106 -5.58 -8.49 -25.55
C GLN A 106 -6.78 -9.28 -25.06
N LEU A 107 -6.96 -9.33 -23.74
CA LEU A 107 -8.07 -10.04 -23.09
C LEU A 107 -9.28 -9.12 -22.98
N TYR A 108 -9.07 -7.92 -22.43
CA TYR A 108 -10.08 -6.87 -22.32
C TYR A 108 -9.43 -5.48 -22.21
N CYS A 109 -10.24 -4.47 -22.47
CA CYS A 109 -9.95 -3.05 -22.25
C CYS A 109 -11.11 -2.45 -21.45
N VAL A 110 -10.83 -1.84 -20.30
CA VAL A 110 -11.85 -1.35 -19.36
C VAL A 110 -11.52 0.09 -18.97
N PRO A 111 -12.45 1.05 -19.15
CA PRO A 111 -12.26 2.41 -18.66
C PRO A 111 -12.34 2.43 -17.13
N LEU A 112 -11.23 2.71 -16.46
CA LEU A 112 -11.18 2.84 -15.00
C LEU A 112 -11.35 4.29 -14.57
N ALA A 113 -10.72 5.22 -15.29
CA ALA A 113 -10.83 6.63 -14.99
C ALA A 113 -11.96 7.28 -15.81
N SER A 114 -12.49 8.37 -15.27
CA SER A 114 -13.55 9.14 -15.89
C SER A 114 -13.34 10.62 -15.63
N CYS A 115 -13.89 11.48 -16.50
CA CYS A 115 -13.82 12.93 -16.35
C CYS A 115 -12.37 13.45 -16.27
N ASN A 116 -11.99 13.98 -15.09
CA ASN A 116 -10.68 14.54 -14.78
C ASN A 116 -9.79 13.60 -13.97
N GLU A 117 -10.24 12.37 -13.69
CA GLU A 117 -9.41 11.36 -13.04
C GLU A 117 -8.42 10.75 -14.05
N LEU A 118 -7.26 10.32 -13.56
CA LEU A 118 -6.29 9.51 -14.28
C LEU A 118 -5.98 8.25 -13.48
N ILE A 119 -5.68 7.15 -14.14
CA ILE A 119 -5.17 5.93 -13.50
C ILE A 119 -3.82 6.24 -12.85
N CYS A 120 -3.70 5.88 -11.57
CA CYS A 120 -2.44 5.93 -10.85
C CYS A 120 -1.55 4.78 -11.34
N LYS A 121 -0.83 5.00 -12.44
CA LYS A 121 0.00 3.98 -13.12
C LYS A 121 0.99 3.25 -12.21
N ASP A 122 1.36 3.89 -11.08
CA ASP A 122 2.30 3.36 -10.10
C ASP A 122 1.67 2.52 -8.99
N PHE A 123 0.36 2.28 -9.07
CA PHE A 123 -0.39 1.49 -8.12
C PHE A 123 -1.12 0.34 -8.80
N PHE A 124 -0.81 -0.87 -8.35
CA PHE A 124 -1.54 -2.08 -8.70
C PHE A 124 -1.21 -3.15 -7.65
N LEU A 125 -2.24 -3.65 -6.98
CA LEU A 125 -2.18 -4.78 -6.05
C LEU A 125 -3.15 -5.86 -6.53
N TYR A 126 -2.90 -7.11 -6.16
CA TYR A 126 -3.81 -8.23 -6.43
C TYR A 126 -3.70 -9.25 -5.32
N MET A 127 -4.76 -10.01 -5.12
CA MET A 127 -4.78 -11.11 -4.14
C MET A 127 -3.91 -12.26 -4.62
N GLU A 128 -3.35 -13.06 -3.70
CA GLU A 128 -2.53 -14.22 -4.05
C GLU A 128 -3.25 -15.25 -4.94
N SER A 129 -4.58 -15.31 -4.84
CA SER A 129 -5.43 -16.14 -5.71
C SER A 129 -5.49 -15.65 -7.17
N ASN A 130 -4.97 -14.46 -7.47
CA ASN A 130 -5.08 -13.74 -8.74
C ASN A 130 -6.52 -13.59 -9.26
N GLN A 131 -7.51 -13.74 -8.39
CA GLN A 131 -8.92 -13.58 -8.76
C GLN A 131 -9.28 -12.10 -8.92
N PHE A 132 -8.80 -11.27 -8.00
CA PHE A 132 -9.12 -9.84 -7.96
C PHE A 132 -7.86 -8.98 -8.00
N GLY A 133 -7.95 -7.89 -8.76
CA GLY A 133 -6.97 -6.82 -8.84
C GLY A 133 -7.54 -5.51 -8.27
N LEU A 134 -6.70 -4.76 -7.60
CA LEU A 134 -6.99 -3.45 -7.03
C LEU A 134 -6.21 -2.37 -7.78
N PHE A 135 -6.95 -1.45 -8.36
CA PHE A 135 -6.44 -0.30 -9.12
C PHE A 135 -6.87 0.99 -8.44
N ALA A 136 -6.22 2.10 -8.78
CA ALA A 136 -6.60 3.41 -8.27
C ALA A 136 -6.63 4.45 -9.38
N THR A 137 -7.58 5.36 -9.29
CA THR A 137 -7.66 6.58 -10.09
C THR A 137 -7.69 7.79 -9.17
N SER A 138 -7.19 8.92 -9.66
CA SER A 138 -7.19 10.16 -8.89
C SER A 138 -7.34 11.38 -9.77
N THR A 139 -7.93 12.44 -9.24
CA THR A 139 -7.79 13.78 -9.80
C THR A 139 -6.38 14.34 -9.57
N ALA A 140 -6.10 15.52 -10.12
CA ALA A 140 -4.84 16.21 -9.88
C ALA A 140 -4.68 16.63 -8.40
N GLN A 141 -3.44 16.65 -7.94
CA GLN A 141 -3.09 17.12 -6.59
C GLN A 141 -3.22 18.65 -6.49
N ILE A 142 -3.72 19.11 -5.35
CA ILE A 142 -3.84 20.50 -4.95
C ILE A 142 -2.86 20.73 -3.80
N HIS A 143 -1.71 21.35 -4.12
CA HIS A 143 -0.62 21.53 -3.15
C HIS A 143 -0.97 22.52 -2.03
N ASP A 144 -1.68 23.61 -2.34
CA ASP A 144 -2.00 24.68 -1.40
C ASP A 144 -3.37 24.50 -0.72
N ALA A 145 -3.79 23.25 -0.50
CA ALA A 145 -5.10 22.96 0.08
C ALA A 145 -5.14 23.28 1.59
N PRO A 146 -6.14 24.03 2.08
CA PRO A 146 -6.19 24.48 3.47
C PRO A 146 -6.39 23.32 4.45
N ALA A 147 -5.77 23.42 5.62
CA ALA A 147 -5.82 22.43 6.71
C ALA A 147 -7.16 22.46 7.48
N VAL A 148 -8.28 22.23 6.78
CA VAL A 148 -9.63 22.26 7.34
C VAL A 148 -10.03 20.87 7.87
N GLY A 149 -10.76 20.84 9.00
CA GLY A 149 -11.38 19.61 9.51
C GLY A 149 -10.39 18.55 10.00
N GLY A 150 -9.30 18.97 10.65
CA GLY A 150 -8.28 18.04 11.15
C GLY A 150 -7.23 17.60 10.11
N ALA A 151 -7.26 18.18 8.92
CA ALA A 151 -6.24 17.95 7.91
C ALA A 151 -4.84 18.40 8.37
N VAL A 152 -3.81 17.61 8.06
CA VAL A 152 -2.41 17.93 8.33
C VAL A 152 -1.95 19.08 7.44
N HIS A 153 -1.39 20.12 8.07
CA HIS A 153 -0.81 21.26 7.37
C HIS A 153 0.38 20.83 6.48
N GLY A 154 0.45 21.33 5.25
CA GLY A 154 1.52 21.03 4.30
C GLY A 154 1.33 19.74 3.50
N VAL A 155 0.35 18.90 3.84
CA VAL A 155 -0.04 17.74 3.02
C VAL A 155 -0.95 18.22 1.88
N PRO A 156 -0.70 17.84 0.61
CA PRO A 156 -1.59 18.17 -0.52
C PRO A 156 -2.99 17.56 -0.35
N SER A 157 -3.96 18.02 -1.15
CA SER A 157 -5.28 17.40 -1.25
C SER A 157 -5.47 16.81 -2.65
N ILE A 158 -6.13 15.67 -2.74
CA ILE A 158 -6.68 15.14 -3.98
C ILE A 158 -8.19 15.14 -3.78
N GLU A 159 -8.89 15.87 -4.65
CA GLU A 159 -10.35 16.01 -4.57
C GLU A 159 -11.05 14.65 -4.55
N LYS A 160 -10.61 13.72 -5.39
CA LYS A 160 -11.18 12.37 -5.48
C LYS A 160 -10.10 11.33 -5.78
N ILE A 161 -10.02 10.32 -4.92
CA ILE A 161 -9.23 9.10 -5.10
C ILE A 161 -10.20 7.93 -5.11
N THR A 162 -10.22 7.14 -6.17
CA THR A 162 -11.10 5.98 -6.29
C THR A 162 -10.26 4.71 -6.40
N PHE A 163 -10.45 3.79 -5.47
CA PHE A 163 -9.95 2.41 -5.58
C PHE A 163 -11.00 1.56 -6.29
N HIS A 164 -10.59 0.81 -7.31
CA HIS A 164 -11.45 -0.08 -8.09
C HIS A 164 -11.03 -1.51 -7.85
N LEU A 165 -11.96 -2.33 -7.34
CA LEU A 165 -11.82 -3.77 -7.25
C LEU A 165 -12.33 -4.40 -8.54
N LEU A 166 -11.50 -5.18 -9.20
CA LEU A 166 -11.77 -5.72 -10.53
C LEU A 166 -11.47 -7.23 -10.58
N ARG A 167 -12.33 -8.00 -11.26
CA ARG A 167 -12.06 -9.41 -11.57
C ARG A 167 -11.07 -9.52 -12.71
N LEU A 168 -9.93 -10.17 -12.45
CA LEU A 168 -8.83 -10.24 -13.43
C LEU A 168 -9.13 -11.17 -14.62
N GLU A 169 -10.12 -12.06 -14.49
CA GLU A 169 -10.49 -12.99 -15.55
C GLU A 169 -11.11 -12.29 -16.77
N ASP A 170 -11.98 -11.31 -16.55
CA ASP A 170 -12.83 -10.70 -17.58
C ASP A 170 -12.94 -9.18 -17.52
N GLY A 171 -12.36 -8.53 -16.51
CA GLY A 171 -12.34 -7.08 -16.40
C GLY A 171 -13.56 -6.47 -15.74
N GLU A 172 -14.45 -7.27 -15.14
CA GLU A 172 -15.61 -6.73 -14.45
C GLU A 172 -15.18 -5.90 -13.22
N ILE A 173 -15.63 -4.65 -13.14
CA ILE A 173 -15.45 -3.82 -11.95
C ILE A 173 -16.51 -4.22 -10.93
N LEU A 174 -16.09 -4.81 -9.83
CA LEU A 174 -16.98 -5.40 -8.84
C LEU A 174 -17.39 -4.38 -7.78
N ASP A 175 -16.45 -3.55 -7.32
CA ASP A 175 -16.71 -2.57 -6.27
C ASP A 175 -15.73 -1.39 -6.32
N LYS A 176 -16.06 -0.30 -5.62
CA LYS A 176 -15.26 0.92 -5.55
C LYS A 176 -15.24 1.52 -4.14
N LYS A 177 -14.07 1.98 -3.70
CA LYS A 177 -13.92 2.80 -2.50
C LYS A 177 -13.41 4.19 -2.88
N VAL A 178 -14.15 5.23 -2.49
CA VAL A 178 -13.81 6.61 -2.81
C VAL A 178 -13.35 7.35 -1.54
N PHE A 179 -12.24 8.09 -1.66
CA PHE A 179 -11.77 9.06 -0.69
C PHE A 179 -11.86 10.45 -1.31
N SER A 180 -12.39 11.41 -0.55
CA SER A 180 -12.62 12.77 -1.03
C SER A 180 -11.80 13.77 -0.24
N ASN A 181 -11.19 14.73 -0.93
CA ASN A 181 -10.34 15.78 -0.36
C ASN A 181 -9.24 15.25 0.55
N ASP A 182 -8.65 14.12 0.18
CA ASP A 182 -7.67 13.39 0.99
C ASP A 182 -6.37 13.21 0.20
N PHE A 183 -5.35 12.67 0.83
CA PHE A 183 -4.10 12.27 0.20
C PHE A 183 -3.73 10.86 0.62
N VAL A 184 -3.75 9.94 -0.33
CA VAL A 184 -3.21 8.59 -0.16
C VAL A 184 -1.95 8.47 -1.02
N ASN A 185 -0.83 8.10 -0.41
CA ASN A 185 0.43 7.94 -1.14
C ASN A 185 0.45 6.63 -1.93
N LEU A 186 0.02 6.67 -3.19
CA LEU A 186 -0.06 5.51 -4.06
C LEU A 186 1.28 5.14 -4.72
N THR A 187 2.26 6.05 -4.71
CA THR A 187 3.58 5.82 -5.29
C THR A 187 4.26 4.67 -4.58
N HIS A 188 4.68 3.65 -5.34
CA HIS A 188 5.28 2.42 -4.81
C HIS A 188 4.45 1.73 -3.71
N ASN A 189 3.12 1.91 -3.74
CA ASN A 189 2.19 1.37 -2.74
C ASN A 189 2.56 1.80 -1.29
N MET A 190 3.13 2.99 -1.09
CA MET A 190 3.60 3.40 0.24
C MET A 190 2.47 3.56 1.27
N GLY A 191 1.33 4.10 0.84
CA GLY A 191 0.15 4.34 1.68
C GLY A 191 -0.87 3.21 1.64
N VAL A 192 -0.60 2.10 0.94
CA VAL A 192 -1.58 1.02 0.77
C VAL A 192 -0.90 -0.34 0.86
N PHE A 193 -1.44 -1.24 1.67
CA PHE A 193 -0.89 -2.58 1.85
C PHE A 193 -2.00 -3.63 1.87
N LEU A 194 -1.80 -4.72 1.14
CA LEU A 194 -2.73 -5.86 1.07
C LEU A 194 -2.07 -7.07 1.72
N TYR A 195 -2.79 -7.76 2.60
CA TYR A 195 -2.40 -9.00 3.24
C TYR A 195 -3.56 -9.96 3.19
N ASP A 196 -3.40 -11.08 2.49
CA ASP A 196 -4.49 -11.99 2.10
C ASP A 196 -5.66 -11.21 1.43
N ASP A 197 -6.71 -10.97 2.20
CA ASP A 197 -7.95 -10.27 1.87
C ASP A 197 -8.13 -8.96 2.67
N LEU A 198 -7.21 -8.61 3.56
CA LEU A 198 -7.22 -7.37 4.34
C LEU A 198 -6.41 -6.28 3.65
N LEU A 199 -7.06 -5.15 3.41
CA LEU A 199 -6.50 -3.98 2.76
C LEU A 199 -6.38 -2.83 3.76
N ALA A 200 -5.18 -2.30 3.95
CA ALA A 200 -4.93 -1.10 4.73
C ALA A 200 -4.65 0.08 3.80
N ILE A 201 -5.36 1.20 3.99
CA ILE A 201 -5.20 2.45 3.24
C ILE A 201 -4.94 3.59 4.23
N VAL A 202 -3.83 4.30 4.06
CA VAL A 202 -3.44 5.45 4.90
C VAL A 202 -3.98 6.73 4.27
N SER A 203 -4.97 7.33 4.94
CA SER A 203 -5.30 8.74 4.80
C SER A 203 -4.18 9.57 5.41
N LEU A 204 -3.27 10.06 4.57
CA LEU A 204 -2.14 10.88 5.03
C LEU A 204 -2.62 12.26 5.48
N ARG A 205 -3.65 12.81 4.82
CA ARG A 205 -4.16 14.14 5.16
C ARG A 205 -4.89 14.13 6.50
N TYR A 206 -5.67 13.08 6.80
CA TYR A 206 -6.46 12.98 8.04
C TYR A 206 -5.92 11.97 9.05
N GLN A 207 -4.71 11.46 8.84
CA GLN A 207 -4.00 10.61 9.79
C GLN A 207 -4.80 9.39 10.25
N THR A 208 -5.51 8.77 9.31
CA THR A 208 -6.40 7.63 9.55
C THR A 208 -5.98 6.44 8.69
N ILE A 209 -5.89 5.27 9.29
CA ILE A 209 -5.66 3.99 8.62
C ILE A 209 -7.02 3.33 8.46
N HIS A 210 -7.49 3.20 7.23
CA HIS A 210 -8.70 2.48 6.87
C HIS A 210 -8.35 1.01 6.61
N ILE A 211 -8.96 0.11 7.36
CA ILE A 211 -8.87 -1.34 7.16
C ILE A 211 -10.16 -1.80 6.49
N LEU A 212 -10.02 -2.34 5.29
CA LEU A 212 -11.09 -2.94 4.51
C LEU A 212 -10.82 -4.44 4.33
N GLN A 213 -11.87 -5.20 4.09
CA GLN A 213 -11.78 -6.61 3.72
C GLN A 213 -12.38 -6.82 2.34
N ILE A 214 -11.62 -7.47 1.46
CA ILE A 214 -12.08 -7.94 0.15
C ILE A 214 -12.81 -9.26 0.37
N ARG A 215 -14.11 -9.30 0.09
CA ARG A 215 -14.92 -10.53 0.19
C ARG A 215 -14.85 -11.33 -1.11
N ASP A 216 -14.99 -12.64 -1.03
CA ASP A 216 -15.09 -13.53 -2.20
C ASP A 216 -16.26 -13.17 -3.13
N SER A 217 -17.29 -12.51 -2.61
CA SER A 217 -18.41 -11.96 -3.38
C SER A 217 -18.03 -10.77 -4.27
N GLY A 218 -16.81 -10.25 -4.16
CA GLY A 218 -16.34 -9.09 -4.92
C GLY A 218 -16.66 -7.75 -4.27
N ASN A 219 -16.77 -7.67 -2.94
CA ASN A 219 -17.10 -6.44 -2.23
C ASN A 219 -15.96 -5.95 -1.34
N LEU A 220 -15.82 -4.63 -1.23
CA LEU A 220 -14.94 -3.93 -0.30
C LEU A 220 -15.73 -3.54 0.95
N VAL A 221 -15.48 -4.23 2.07
CA VAL A 221 -16.18 -3.99 3.34
C VAL A 221 -15.27 -3.23 4.29
N ASP A 222 -15.70 -2.05 4.76
CA ASP A 222 -15.00 -1.35 5.84
C ASP A 222 -15.05 -2.18 7.14
N VAL A 223 -13.88 -2.50 7.67
CA VAL A 223 -13.73 -3.28 8.92
C VAL A 223 -13.45 -2.37 10.09
N ARG A 224 -12.50 -1.43 9.92
CA ARG A 224 -12.05 -0.54 11.00
C ARG A 224 -11.38 0.71 10.45
N ALA A 225 -11.46 1.80 11.20
CA ALA A 225 -10.62 2.98 11.01
C ALA A 225 -9.78 3.21 12.27
N ILE A 226 -8.48 3.49 12.10
CA ILE A 226 -7.54 3.74 13.21
C ILE A 226 -6.92 5.12 12.99
N GLY A 227 -7.21 6.08 13.87
CA GLY A 227 -6.70 7.44 13.76
C GLY A 227 -6.94 8.21 15.05
N GLU A 228 -7.89 9.15 15.02
CA GLU A 228 -8.39 9.88 16.19
C GLU A 228 -8.93 8.94 17.26
N PHE A 229 -9.64 7.90 16.83
CA PHE A 229 -10.11 6.80 17.66
C PHE A 229 -9.36 5.52 17.27
N CYS A 230 -8.96 4.73 18.26
CA CYS A 230 -8.29 3.43 18.05
C CYS A 230 -9.26 2.26 18.25
N ARG A 231 -10.35 2.48 18.97
CA ARG A 231 -11.43 1.51 19.20
C ARG A 231 -12.77 2.12 18.84
N GLU A 232 -13.72 1.26 18.50
CA GLU A 232 -15.07 1.64 18.04
C GLU A 232 -15.87 2.38 19.13
N ASP A 233 -15.57 2.12 20.39
CA ASP A 233 -16.24 2.70 21.56
C ASP A 233 -15.56 3.96 22.11
N ASP A 234 -14.36 4.32 21.62
CA ASP A 234 -13.58 5.45 22.14
C ASP A 234 -14.36 6.78 22.10
N GLU A 235 -15.11 7.02 21.01
CA GLU A 235 -15.90 8.24 20.85
C GLU A 235 -16.99 8.38 21.94
N LEU A 236 -17.67 7.28 22.27
CA LEU A 236 -18.68 7.25 23.33
C LEU A 236 -18.06 7.51 24.71
N PHE A 237 -16.90 6.91 24.99
CA PHE A 237 -16.18 7.13 26.24
C PHE A 237 -15.70 8.58 26.40
N LEU A 238 -15.14 9.17 25.34
CA LEU A 238 -14.67 10.55 25.38
C LEU A 238 -15.83 11.55 25.54
N ASN A 239 -16.94 11.33 24.82
CA ASN A 239 -18.14 12.16 24.93
C ASN A 239 -18.79 12.08 26.31
N SER A 240 -18.85 10.88 26.92
CA SER A 240 -19.39 10.71 28.28
C SER A 240 -18.56 11.43 29.35
N ASN A 241 -17.24 11.46 29.19
CA ASN A 241 -16.34 12.17 30.10
C ASN A 241 -16.38 13.70 29.91
N ALA A 242 -16.54 14.18 28.68
CA ALA A 242 -16.71 15.62 28.41
C ALA A 242 -17.96 16.19 29.07
N GLN A 243 -19.06 15.42 29.11
CA GLN A 243 -20.30 15.81 29.78
C GLN A 243 -20.17 15.92 31.31
N LEU A 244 -19.27 15.15 31.93
CA LEU A 244 -19.02 15.17 33.38
C LEU A 244 -18.11 16.33 33.83
N GLN A 245 -17.40 16.99 32.89
CA GLN A 245 -16.45 18.06 33.18
C GLN A 245 -17.04 19.48 33.14
N LEU A 246 -18.36 19.64 32.94
CA LEU A 246 -19.03 20.95 33.07
C LEU A 246 -19.51 21.16 34.52
N PRO A 247 -18.85 22.01 35.34
CA PRO A 247 -19.44 22.45 36.59
C PRO A 247 -20.57 23.43 36.27
N GLY A 248 -21.66 23.35 37.01
CA GLY A 248 -22.88 24.12 36.78
C GLY A 248 -22.70 25.64 36.70
N ASN A 249 -23.74 26.26 36.12
CA ASN A 249 -24.03 27.67 35.90
C ASN A 249 -23.43 28.29 34.63
N HIS A 250 -24.21 28.28 33.55
CA HIS A 250 -24.73 29.52 32.96
C HIS A 250 -25.90 29.18 32.02
N ILE A 251 -27.11 29.61 32.41
CA ILE A 251 -28.25 29.75 31.49
C ILE A 251 -27.95 30.99 30.66
N GLU A 252 -27.67 30.83 29.36
CA GLU A 252 -28.02 31.83 28.35
C GLU A 252 -27.97 31.23 26.92
N ASN A 253 -29.17 31.09 26.35
CA ASN A 253 -29.58 31.08 24.95
C ASN A 253 -28.75 30.37 23.86
N HIS A 254 -29.41 29.36 23.29
CA HIS A 254 -29.23 28.77 21.97
C HIS A 254 -28.92 29.79 20.85
N MET A 255 -27.79 29.61 20.15
CA MET A 255 -27.68 29.48 18.68
C MET A 255 -26.21 29.69 18.22
N HIS A 256 -25.30 28.77 18.52
CA HIS A 256 -24.08 28.59 17.72
C HIS A 256 -23.76 27.11 17.61
N GLN A 257 -23.89 26.59 16.40
CA GLN A 257 -23.51 25.22 16.02
C GLN A 257 -22.01 25.01 16.21
N GLY A 258 -21.65 24.02 17.04
CA GLY A 258 -20.60 23.03 16.77
C GLY A 258 -19.27 23.49 16.18
N GLN A 259 -18.58 24.45 16.79
CA GLN A 259 -17.13 24.56 16.62
C GLN A 259 -16.44 23.96 17.85
N PRO A 260 -15.74 22.82 17.74
CA PRO A 260 -14.81 22.42 18.77
C PRO A 260 -13.65 23.42 18.78
N ASN A 261 -13.41 24.04 19.92
CA ASN A 261 -12.27 24.92 20.16
C ASN A 261 -10.97 24.18 19.79
N LEU A 262 -10.37 24.54 18.66
CA LEU A 262 -9.15 23.94 18.11
C LEU A 262 -7.91 24.14 19.03
N GLY A 263 -8.00 25.07 19.99
CA GLY A 263 -6.87 25.49 20.83
C GLY A 263 -6.47 24.54 21.96
N ASN A 264 -7.30 23.58 22.34
CA ASN A 264 -7.07 22.66 23.46
C ASN A 264 -7.46 21.20 23.12
N SER A 265 -7.24 20.76 21.86
CA SER A 265 -7.49 19.35 21.54
C SER A 265 -6.42 18.48 22.23
N PHE A 266 -6.85 17.66 23.19
CA PHE A 266 -5.97 16.66 23.78
C PHE A 266 -5.49 15.71 22.67
N LEU A 267 -4.21 15.32 22.74
CA LEU A 267 -3.69 14.27 21.86
C LEU A 267 -4.51 13.01 22.11
N SER A 268 -5.14 12.48 21.06
CA SER A 268 -6.04 11.34 21.10
C SER A 268 -5.48 10.16 20.29
N GLY A 269 -6.18 9.03 20.39
CA GLY A 269 -5.99 7.85 19.55
C GLY A 269 -4.54 7.39 19.45
N ILE A 270 -4.07 7.24 18.22
CA ILE A 270 -2.79 6.61 17.95
C ILE A 270 -1.60 7.48 18.37
N LYS A 271 -1.71 8.82 18.28
CA LYS A 271 -0.65 9.74 18.73
C LYS A 271 -0.48 9.69 20.24
N GLN A 272 -1.58 9.67 20.98
CA GLN A 272 -1.56 9.53 22.44
C GLN A 272 -0.89 8.21 22.86
N ARG A 273 -1.25 7.12 22.19
CA ARG A 273 -0.68 5.78 22.44
C ARG A 273 0.80 5.74 22.15
N LEU A 274 1.24 6.35 21.04
CA LEU A 274 2.65 6.48 20.69
C LEU A 274 3.45 7.21 21.78
N LEU A 275 2.97 8.38 22.20
CA LEU A 275 3.64 9.17 23.24
C LEU A 275 3.69 8.44 24.57
N SER A 276 2.60 7.79 24.94
CA SER A 276 2.53 6.96 26.15
C SER A 276 3.52 5.80 26.11
N PHE A 277 3.64 5.13 24.95
CA PHE A 277 4.60 4.06 24.75
C PHE A 277 6.05 4.55 24.89
N ILE A 278 6.41 5.65 24.23
CA ILE A 278 7.76 6.24 24.31
C ILE A 278 8.06 6.65 25.76
N PHE A 279 7.11 7.32 26.43
CA PHE A 279 7.26 7.73 27.83
C PHE A 279 7.46 6.53 28.75
N GLN A 280 6.61 5.50 28.65
CA GLN A 280 6.70 4.29 29.47
C GLN A 280 8.00 3.52 29.23
N GLY A 281 8.47 3.43 27.99
CA GLY A 281 9.76 2.84 27.67
C GLY A 281 10.89 3.55 28.41
N LEU A 282 10.94 4.88 28.32
CA LEU A 282 11.96 5.69 29.02
C LEU A 282 11.81 5.64 30.54
N TRP A 283 10.58 5.58 31.06
CA TRP A 283 10.31 5.50 32.49
C TRP A 283 10.78 4.17 33.10
N ASN A 284 10.53 3.06 32.40
CA ASN A 284 10.79 1.71 32.89
C ASN A 284 12.25 1.25 32.69
N GLU A 285 13.02 1.91 31.82
CA GLU A 285 14.42 1.56 31.57
C GLU A 285 15.37 1.91 32.73
N GLU A 286 15.06 2.93 33.53
CA GLU A 286 15.94 3.43 34.59
C GLU A 286 15.33 3.23 35.98
N ARG A 287 16.11 2.68 36.92
CA ARG A 287 15.65 2.39 38.29
C ARG A 287 15.91 3.54 39.26
N ASP A 288 16.98 4.32 39.02
CA ASP A 288 17.28 5.50 39.83
C ASP A 288 16.36 6.69 39.44
N ASP A 289 15.72 7.29 40.45
CA ASP A 289 14.73 8.35 40.22
C ASP A 289 15.36 9.62 39.60
N THR A 290 16.58 9.97 40.01
CA THR A 290 17.25 11.18 39.53
C THR A 290 17.67 11.02 38.07
N LEU A 291 18.27 9.87 37.74
CA LEU A 291 18.65 9.53 36.36
C LEU A 291 17.42 9.38 35.45
N ARG A 292 16.32 8.78 35.95
CA ARG A 292 15.06 8.65 35.21
C ARG A 292 14.51 10.02 34.82
N ILE A 293 14.41 10.95 35.77
CA ILE A 293 13.91 12.32 35.51
C ILE A 293 14.83 13.04 34.52
N GLN A 294 16.16 12.95 34.70
CA GLN A 294 17.11 13.58 33.79
C GLN A 294 16.99 13.04 32.36
N ARG A 295 16.76 11.73 32.22
CA ARG A 295 16.58 11.06 30.93
C ARG A 295 15.27 11.46 30.24
N LEU A 296 14.16 11.49 30.97
CA LEU A 296 12.88 11.98 30.44
C LEU A 296 12.99 13.42 29.96
N ARG A 297 13.66 14.28 30.73
CA ARG A 297 13.88 15.68 30.32
C ARG A 297 14.66 15.77 29.00
N LYS A 298 15.74 14.99 28.85
CA LYS A 298 16.61 15.03 27.66
C LYS A 298 16.03 14.32 26.43
N LYS A 299 15.30 13.21 26.61
CA LYS A 299 14.83 12.36 25.51
C LYS A 299 13.36 12.54 25.18
N PHE A 300 12.49 12.75 26.18
CA PHE A 300 11.05 12.88 25.97
C PHE A 300 10.64 14.35 25.86
N TYR A 301 10.83 15.13 26.93
CA TYR A 301 10.31 16.49 26.99
C TYR A 301 11.05 17.46 26.04
N PHE A 302 12.36 17.28 25.85
CA PHE A 302 13.12 18.07 24.89
C PHE A 302 12.64 17.86 23.44
N HIS A 303 12.25 16.63 23.09
CA HIS A 303 11.77 16.25 21.75
C HIS A 303 10.24 16.14 21.66
N PHE A 304 9.51 16.67 22.66
CA PHE A 304 8.07 16.43 22.76
C PHE A 304 7.32 16.93 21.52
N GLN A 305 7.66 18.14 21.06
CA GLN A 305 7.05 18.71 19.86
C GLN A 305 7.39 17.89 18.61
N ASP A 306 8.65 17.44 18.48
CA ASP A 306 9.06 16.57 17.37
C ASP A 306 8.20 15.30 17.29
N TYR A 307 7.87 14.69 18.45
CA TYR A 307 7.00 13.52 18.51
C TYR A 307 5.54 13.83 18.20
N VAL A 308 5.03 14.99 18.61
CA VAL A 308 3.66 15.44 18.31
C VAL A 308 3.48 15.70 16.80
N ASP A 309 4.51 16.24 16.17
CA ASP A 309 4.54 16.58 14.75
C ASP A 309 4.76 15.36 13.84
N LEU A 310 5.06 14.19 14.41
CA LEU A 310 5.09 12.94 13.66
C LEU A 310 3.72 12.63 13.07
N ILE A 311 3.74 12.23 11.80
CA ILE A 311 2.58 11.74 11.06
C ILE A 311 2.79 10.29 10.63
N ILE A 312 1.71 9.53 10.53
CA ILE A 312 1.66 8.21 9.92
C ILE A 312 2.03 8.37 8.45
N TRP A 313 3.09 7.70 8.01
CA TRP A 313 3.55 7.73 6.61
C TRP A 313 3.22 6.47 5.84
N LYS A 314 3.22 5.34 6.54
CA LYS A 314 3.09 4.01 5.94
C LYS A 314 2.57 3.01 6.96
N VAL A 315 1.82 2.05 6.46
CA VAL A 315 1.32 0.90 7.22
C VAL A 315 1.66 -0.39 6.50
N GLN A 316 1.93 -1.46 7.25
CA GLN A 316 2.04 -2.82 6.73
C GLN A 316 1.40 -3.79 7.72
N PHE A 317 0.73 -4.83 7.23
CA PHE A 317 0.33 -5.96 8.06
C PHE A 317 1.58 -6.83 8.33
N LEU A 318 1.79 -7.20 9.58
CA LEU A 318 2.71 -8.26 9.97
C LEU A 318 2.01 -9.62 9.94
N ASP A 319 0.74 -9.60 10.35
CA ASP A 319 -0.24 -10.67 10.24
C ASP A 319 -1.66 -10.05 10.28
N ARG A 320 -2.71 -10.85 10.45
CA ARG A 320 -4.10 -10.39 10.46
C ARG A 320 -4.49 -9.51 11.66
N HIS A 321 -3.67 -9.47 12.71
CA HIS A 321 -3.93 -8.76 13.97
C HIS A 321 -2.91 -7.66 14.27
N HIS A 322 -1.76 -7.67 13.58
CA HIS A 322 -0.64 -6.78 13.88
C HIS A 322 -0.31 -5.83 12.73
N LEU A 323 -0.20 -4.54 13.06
CA LEU A 323 0.20 -3.50 12.13
C LEU A 323 1.59 -2.95 12.49
N LEU A 324 2.43 -2.83 11.46
CA LEU A 324 3.63 -2.02 11.51
C LEU A 324 3.30 -0.62 10.97
N ILE A 325 3.44 0.40 11.81
CA ILE A 325 3.14 1.79 11.47
C ILE A 325 4.44 2.60 11.48
N LYS A 326 4.77 3.19 10.33
CA LYS A 326 5.91 4.10 10.20
C LYS A 326 5.43 5.53 10.42
N PHE A 327 6.04 6.20 11.39
CA PHE A 327 5.86 7.62 11.65
C PHE A 327 7.02 8.44 11.09
N GLY A 328 6.77 9.69 10.75
CA GLY A 328 7.79 10.61 10.26
C GLY A 328 7.30 12.04 10.15
N SER A 329 8.22 12.98 9.94
CA SER A 329 7.89 14.40 9.72
C SER A 329 7.15 14.60 8.39
N VAL A 330 6.32 15.64 8.29
CA VAL A 330 5.60 16.04 7.07
C VAL A 330 6.55 16.25 5.88
N ASP A 331 7.76 16.73 6.13
CA ASP A 331 8.79 16.96 5.09
C ASP A 331 9.62 15.70 4.75
N GLY A 332 9.35 14.57 5.41
CA GLY A 332 10.01 13.27 5.16
C GLY A 332 11.41 13.09 5.76
N GLY A 333 11.96 14.10 6.48
CA GLY A 333 13.35 14.10 6.95
C GLY A 333 13.65 13.31 8.24
N VAL A 334 12.66 13.07 9.11
CA VAL A 334 12.83 12.34 10.39
C VAL A 334 11.85 11.17 10.41
N SER A 335 12.31 9.96 10.75
CA SER A 335 11.45 8.76 10.79
C SER A 335 11.61 7.97 12.08
N SER A 336 10.49 7.53 12.65
CA SER A 336 10.42 6.62 13.80
C SER A 336 9.53 5.43 13.42
N LEU A 337 9.97 4.21 13.74
CA LEU A 337 9.23 2.99 13.43
C LEU A 337 8.53 2.49 14.71
N CYS A 338 7.23 2.16 14.64
CA CYS A 338 6.49 1.61 15.76
C CYS A 338 5.65 0.40 15.33
N VAL A 339 5.66 -0.66 16.14
CA VAL A 339 4.83 -1.84 15.96
C VAL A 339 3.65 -1.73 16.92
N PHE A 340 2.43 -1.90 16.41
CA PHE A 340 1.22 -1.94 17.23
C PHE A 340 0.55 -3.30 17.10
N SER A 341 0.30 -3.95 18.24
CA SER A 341 -0.66 -5.05 18.36
C SER A 341 -2.03 -4.46 18.63
N PHE A 342 -3.03 -4.86 17.85
CA PHE A 342 -4.41 -4.39 18.01
C PHE A 342 -5.36 -5.51 18.44
#